data_AF-A0A838SYY8-F1
#
_entry.id   AF-A0A838SYY8-F1
#
_cell.length_a   1.000
_cell.length_b   1.000
_cell.length_c   1.000
_cell.angle_alpha   90.00
_cell.angle_beta   90.00
_cell.angle_gamma   90.00
#
_symmetry.space_group_name_H-M   'P 1'
#
loop_
_entity.id
_entity.type
_entity.pdbx_description
1 polymer ?
#
loop_
_entity_poly.entity_id
_entity_poly.type
_entity_poly.pdbx_seq_one_letter_code
_entity_poly.pdbx_strand_id
1 'polypeptide(L)'
;MMLLQAAVTTAHPLTNTVARWVWLLPLLPFVGFLINGWLSIAGSKLGPADPNMPHPADHDTHGDTALIARAEDHGAFGDDHHAVKRHRYAGIVSIVGPGVLVLAFLLAASIFRAMLGAEMAHPFVQTYFSWMPAGDLKINAAFQLDQLSMVMVLVITGVGALIHIFSIGYMQDDPGYPRYFAYLNLFVFFMLVLVLGANYPVLFVGWEGVGLCSYLLIGFWFSDKANADAGKKAFIVNRIGDFGFLIAMFLLFANLGVLDFVGVNAQAGNLVAGGALVTTICLFLFLGCAGKSAQVPL
;
A
#
# COMPACT_ATOMS: atom_id res chain seq x y z
N MET A 1 30.24 31.16 35.95
CA MET A 1 30.21 31.74 34.60
C MET A 1 29.77 30.63 33.65
N MET A 2 28.45 30.57 33.43
CA MET A 2 27.75 29.55 32.62
C MET A 2 28.20 29.63 31.16
N LEU A 3 28.79 28.55 30.64
CA LEU A 3 28.82 28.30 29.19
C LEU A 3 27.56 27.54 28.83
N LEU A 4 26.46 28.27 28.66
CA LEU A 4 25.37 27.83 27.80
C LEU A 4 25.90 27.85 26.37
N GLN A 5 26.45 26.71 25.94
CA GLN A 5 26.63 26.44 24.53
C GLN A 5 25.22 26.36 23.94
N ALA A 6 24.75 27.45 23.35
CA ALA A 6 23.58 27.43 22.50
C ALA A 6 23.83 26.36 21.43
N ALA A 7 23.13 25.24 21.54
CA ALA A 7 23.04 24.27 20.46
C ALA A 7 22.41 25.01 19.28
N VAL A 8 23.25 25.50 18.36
CA VAL A 8 22.82 25.83 17.01
C VAL A 8 22.24 24.53 16.48
N THR A 9 20.92 24.41 16.48
CA THR A 9 20.19 23.35 15.79
C THR A 9 20.47 23.56 14.31
N THR A 10 21.59 23.03 13.82
CA THR A 10 21.89 23.01 12.39
C THR A 10 20.72 22.31 11.72
N ALA A 11 19.92 23.07 10.96
CA ALA A 11 18.82 22.52 10.21
C ALA A 11 19.34 21.34 9.37
N HIS A 12 18.57 20.26 9.30
CA HIS A 12 18.96 19.08 8.54
C HIS A 12 19.36 19.51 7.11
N PRO A 13 20.41 18.94 6.49
CA PRO A 13 20.87 19.35 5.15
C PRO A 13 19.76 19.38 4.08
N LEU A 14 18.72 18.56 4.28
CA LEU A 14 17.56 18.47 3.39
C LEU A 14 16.41 19.45 3.70
N THR A 15 16.44 20.20 4.79
CA THR A 15 15.32 21.07 5.21
C THR A 15 14.96 22.14 4.15
N ASN A 16 15.96 22.66 3.43
CA ASN A 16 15.76 23.68 2.39
C ASN A 16 15.74 23.12 0.96
N THR A 17 15.66 21.80 0.80
CA THR A 17 15.65 21.15 -0.52
C THR A 17 14.23 20.72 -0.91
N VAL A 18 14.12 20.03 -2.04
CA VAL A 18 12.87 19.41 -2.49
C VAL A 18 12.32 18.35 -1.52
N ALA A 19 13.12 17.84 -0.58
CA ALA A 19 12.70 16.85 0.42
C ALA A 19 11.58 17.36 1.34
N ARG A 20 11.43 18.68 1.53
CA ARG A 20 10.31 19.27 2.29
C ARG A 20 8.92 18.94 1.71
N TRP A 21 8.89 18.50 0.45
CA TRP A 21 7.68 18.10 -0.27
C TRP A 21 7.43 16.59 -0.21
N VAL A 22 8.09 15.86 0.69
CA VAL A 22 7.93 14.40 0.84
C VAL A 22 6.47 13.98 1.05
N TRP A 23 5.64 14.82 1.70
CA TRP A 23 4.19 14.57 1.85
C TRP A 23 3.42 14.48 0.53
N LEU A 24 3.93 15.07 -0.56
CA LEU A 24 3.31 14.95 -1.88
C LEU A 24 3.44 13.53 -2.45
N LEU A 25 4.47 12.76 -2.05
CA LEU A 25 4.67 11.39 -2.54
C LEU A 25 3.45 10.51 -2.30
N PRO A 26 2.94 10.34 -1.06
CA PRO A 26 1.70 9.61 -0.83
C PRO A 26 0.45 10.39 -1.27
N LEU A 27 0.46 11.73 -1.21
CA LEU A 27 -0.74 12.50 -1.57
C LEU A 27 -1.14 12.34 -3.04
N LEU A 28 -0.17 12.31 -3.96
CA LEU A 28 -0.43 12.16 -5.40
C LEU A 28 -1.26 10.91 -5.74
N PRO A 29 -0.84 9.67 -5.37
CA PRO A 29 -1.67 8.48 -5.57
C PRO A 29 -2.97 8.55 -4.78
N PHE A 30 -3.02 9.17 -3.59
CA PHE A 30 -4.28 9.33 -2.86
C PHE A 30 -5.29 10.21 -3.62
N VAL A 31 -4.85 11.33 -4.21
CA VAL A 31 -5.69 12.17 -5.08
C VAL A 31 -6.16 11.38 -6.30
N GLY A 32 -5.26 10.59 -6.91
CA GLY A 32 -5.63 9.68 -7.99
C GLY A 32 -6.70 8.66 -7.57
N PHE A 33 -6.62 8.11 -6.36
CA PHE A 33 -7.64 7.22 -5.80
C PHE A 33 -8.98 7.95 -5.65
N LEU A 34 -9.00 9.15 -5.09
CA LEU A 34 -10.23 9.93 -4.91
C LEU A 34 -10.92 10.24 -6.24
N ILE A 35 -10.15 10.67 -7.25
CA ILE A 35 -10.68 10.99 -8.58
C ILE A 35 -11.23 9.72 -9.25
N ASN A 36 -10.44 8.65 -9.32
CA ASN A 36 -10.86 7.40 -9.98
C ASN A 36 -12.02 6.72 -9.23
N GLY A 37 -12.03 6.79 -7.90
CA GLY A 37 -13.11 6.30 -7.05
C GLY A 37 -14.40 7.07 -7.27
N TRP A 38 -14.34 8.41 -7.32
CA TRP A 38 -15.49 9.24 -7.67
C TRP A 38 -16.05 8.89 -9.05
N LEU A 39 -15.19 8.75 -10.07
CA LEU A 39 -15.59 8.36 -11.42
C LEU A 39 -16.19 6.95 -11.46
N SER A 40 -15.70 6.04 -10.61
CA SER A 40 -16.27 4.69 -10.46
C SER A 40 -17.69 4.72 -9.90
N ILE A 41 -17.95 5.56 -8.90
CA ILE A 41 -19.28 5.69 -8.28
C ILE A 41 -20.23 6.42 -9.24
N ALA A 42 -19.77 7.50 -9.88
CA ALA A 42 -20.57 8.26 -10.84
C ALA A 42 -20.92 7.46 -12.11
N GLY A 43 -20.14 6.42 -12.42
CA GLY A 43 -20.40 5.51 -13.54
C GLY A 43 -21.23 4.28 -13.19
N SER A 44 -21.42 3.97 -11.90
CA SER A 44 -22.17 2.78 -11.50
C SER A 44 -23.68 3.03 -11.60
N LYS A 45 -24.41 2.08 -12.19
CA LYS A 45 -25.87 2.04 -12.08
C LYS A 45 -26.19 1.56 -10.66
N LEU A 46 -26.71 2.45 -9.82
CA LEU A 46 -27.21 2.12 -8.48
C LEU A 46 -28.46 1.23 -8.61
N GLY A 47 -28.26 -0.09 -8.52
CA GLY A 47 -29.32 -1.08 -8.35
C GLY A 47 -30.27 -1.26 -9.56
N PRO A 48 -31.14 -2.29 -9.51
CA PRO A 48 -32.21 -2.43 -10.49
C PRO A 48 -33.16 -1.24 -10.39
N ALA A 49 -33.60 -0.70 -11.52
CA ALA A 49 -34.63 0.34 -11.54
C ALA A 49 -36.00 -0.14 -11.00
N ASP A 50 -36.16 -1.47 -10.84
CA ASP A 50 -37.36 -2.11 -10.32
C ASP A 50 -36.98 -3.28 -9.37
N PRO A 51 -37.31 -3.20 -8.07
CA PRO A 51 -37.11 -4.29 -7.11
C PRO A 51 -37.88 -5.58 -7.44
N ASN A 52 -38.84 -5.53 -8.38
CA ASN A 52 -39.70 -6.65 -8.77
C ASN A 52 -39.37 -7.24 -10.15
N MET A 53 -38.25 -6.86 -10.77
CA MET A 53 -37.85 -7.45 -12.05
C MET A 53 -37.59 -8.97 -11.87
N PRO A 54 -38.27 -9.86 -12.61
CA PRO A 54 -38.06 -11.30 -12.48
C PRO A 54 -36.61 -11.68 -12.75
N HIS A 55 -36.00 -12.44 -11.86
CA HIS A 55 -34.70 -13.06 -12.13
C HIS A 55 -34.85 -13.97 -13.38
N PRO A 56 -33.94 -13.87 -14.38
CA PRO A 56 -33.98 -14.77 -15.51
C PRO A 56 -33.82 -16.20 -14.99
N ALA A 57 -34.77 -17.06 -15.36
CA ALA A 57 -34.83 -18.44 -14.91
C ALA A 57 -33.56 -19.19 -15.29
N ASP A 58 -32.97 -19.86 -14.31
CA ASP A 58 -31.88 -20.81 -14.50
C ASP A 58 -32.35 -21.91 -15.48
N HIS A 59 -31.69 -22.01 -16.62
CA HIS A 59 -31.89 -23.12 -17.53
C HIS A 59 -31.17 -24.35 -16.95
N ASP A 60 -31.92 -25.15 -16.18
CA ASP A 60 -31.54 -26.51 -15.81
C ASP A 60 -31.43 -27.38 -17.07
N THR A 61 -30.22 -27.83 -17.40
CA THR A 61 -30.00 -29.00 -18.24
C THR A 61 -29.12 -29.99 -17.50
N HIS A 62 -29.76 -30.93 -16.81
CA HIS A 62 -29.15 -32.19 -16.38
C HIS A 62 -29.00 -33.15 -17.57
N GLY A 63 -27.84 -33.79 -17.69
CA GLY A 63 -27.59 -34.85 -18.68
C GLY A 63 -26.15 -35.39 -18.66
N ASP A 64 -25.87 -36.24 -17.68
CA ASP A 64 -24.89 -37.35 -17.61
C ASP A 64 -23.53 -37.33 -18.35
N THR A 65 -22.48 -37.40 -17.53
CA THR A 65 -21.38 -38.39 -17.54
C THR A 65 -20.76 -38.85 -18.88
N ALA A 66 -19.62 -38.26 -19.24
CA ALA A 66 -18.53 -38.97 -19.92
C ALA A 66 -17.17 -38.33 -19.59
N LEU A 67 -16.35 -39.11 -18.89
CA LEU A 67 -14.94 -38.85 -18.58
C LEU A 67 -14.08 -38.88 -19.86
N ILE A 68 -13.08 -38.01 -19.89
CA ILE A 68 -11.74 -38.18 -20.49
C ILE A 68 -11.71 -38.71 -21.93
N ALA A 69 -11.54 -37.81 -22.89
CA ALA A 69 -10.53 -37.96 -23.95
C ALA A 69 -10.49 -36.71 -24.84
N ARG A 70 -9.27 -36.40 -25.29
CA ARG A 70 -8.92 -35.67 -26.51
C ARG A 70 -8.58 -34.18 -26.35
N ALA A 71 -7.30 -33.99 -26.05
CA ALA A 71 -6.50 -32.92 -26.65
C ALA A 71 -6.59 -32.98 -28.19
N GLU A 72 -6.31 -31.82 -28.82
CA GLU A 72 -6.30 -31.53 -30.26
C GLU A 72 -7.64 -31.01 -30.81
N ASP A 73 -7.82 -29.69 -30.79
CA ASP A 73 -8.11 -29.00 -32.06
C ASP A 73 -7.51 -27.58 -32.06
N HIS A 74 -6.64 -27.36 -33.04
CA HIS A 74 -6.06 -26.06 -33.38
C HIS A 74 -6.90 -25.48 -34.52
N GLY A 75 -7.49 -24.31 -34.29
CA GLY A 75 -7.81 -23.38 -35.38
C GLY A 75 -9.29 -23.16 -35.66
N ALA A 76 -9.84 -22.12 -35.06
CA ALA A 76 -10.77 -21.21 -35.72
C ALA A 76 -10.80 -19.89 -34.94
N PHE A 77 -9.94 -18.94 -35.33
CA PHE A 77 -10.06 -17.54 -34.96
C PHE A 77 -11.34 -17.00 -35.65
N GLY A 78 -12.46 -17.07 -34.93
CA GLY A 78 -13.64 -16.25 -35.21
C GLY A 78 -13.47 -14.94 -34.47
N ASP A 79 -13.18 -13.86 -35.21
CA ASP A 79 -13.15 -12.48 -34.72
C ASP A 79 -14.59 -12.00 -34.44
N ASP A 80 -15.23 -12.58 -33.42
CA ASP A 80 -16.44 -12.03 -32.84
C ASP A 80 -16.03 -10.90 -31.88
N HIS A 81 -15.53 -9.80 -32.46
CA HIS A 81 -15.32 -8.55 -31.75
C HIS A 81 -16.69 -7.98 -31.34
N HIS A 82 -17.29 -8.53 -30.28
CA HIS A 82 -18.34 -7.86 -29.55
C HIS A 82 -17.81 -6.47 -29.21
N ALA A 83 -18.50 -5.42 -29.71
CA ALA A 83 -18.11 -4.05 -29.47
C ALA A 83 -18.19 -3.75 -27.97
N VAL A 84 -17.06 -3.90 -27.27
CA VAL A 84 -16.96 -3.58 -25.85
C VAL A 84 -17.15 -2.08 -25.70
N LYS A 85 -18.28 -1.68 -25.10
CA LYS A 85 -18.53 -0.27 -24.79
C LYS A 85 -17.54 0.17 -23.72
N ARG A 86 -16.47 0.86 -24.15
CA ARG A 86 -15.54 1.53 -23.24
C ARG A 86 -16.31 2.34 -22.19
N HIS A 87 -15.86 2.22 -20.94
CA HIS A 87 -16.43 2.99 -19.84
C HIS A 87 -16.36 4.49 -20.16
N ARG A 88 -17.43 5.24 -19.87
CA ARG A 88 -17.58 6.66 -20.23
C ARG A 88 -16.39 7.54 -19.80
N TYR A 89 -15.74 7.17 -18.71
CA TYR A 89 -14.62 7.90 -18.11
C TYR A 89 -13.25 7.27 -18.36
N ALA A 90 -13.13 6.27 -19.24
CA ALA A 90 -11.88 5.54 -19.47
C ALA A 90 -10.71 6.48 -19.78
N GLY A 91 -10.89 7.45 -20.69
CA GLY A 91 -9.83 8.40 -21.04
C GLY A 91 -9.28 9.22 -19.87
N ILE A 92 -10.16 9.68 -18.97
CA ILE A 92 -9.73 10.44 -17.77
C ILE A 92 -8.96 9.53 -16.83
N VAL A 93 -9.46 8.32 -16.58
CA VAL A 93 -8.83 7.33 -15.69
C VAL A 93 -7.46 6.91 -16.23
N SER A 94 -7.32 6.67 -17.54
CA SER A 94 -6.06 6.30 -18.18
C SER A 94 -4.99 7.39 -18.11
N ILE A 95 -5.38 8.65 -17.89
CA ILE A 95 -4.45 9.77 -17.71
C ILE A 95 -4.16 9.96 -16.21
N VAL A 96 -5.20 10.07 -15.39
CA VAL A 96 -5.07 10.37 -13.95
C VAL A 96 -4.36 9.23 -13.22
N GLY A 97 -4.76 7.98 -13.47
CA GLY A 97 -4.19 6.79 -12.83
C GLY A 97 -2.66 6.74 -12.96
N PRO A 98 -2.10 6.57 -14.16
CA PRO A 98 -0.64 6.56 -14.34
C PRO A 98 0.02 7.92 -14.10
N GLY A 99 -0.65 9.02 -14.44
CA GLY A 99 -0.09 10.37 -14.38
C GLY A 99 0.34 10.77 -12.97
N VAL A 100 -0.47 10.46 -11.95
CA VAL A 100 -0.09 10.74 -10.55
C VAL A 100 1.14 9.94 -10.10
N LEU A 101 1.33 8.72 -10.62
CA LEU A 101 2.49 7.87 -10.29
C LEU A 101 3.76 8.34 -10.99
N VAL A 102 3.65 8.78 -12.25
CA VAL A 102 4.77 9.39 -12.98
C VAL A 102 5.23 10.67 -12.27
N LEU A 103 4.29 11.52 -11.84
CA LEU A 103 4.61 12.72 -11.05
C LEU A 103 5.26 12.36 -9.72
N ALA A 104 4.77 11.34 -9.02
CA ALA A 104 5.37 10.87 -7.77
C ALA A 104 6.79 10.33 -8.00
N PHE A 105 7.04 9.60 -9.09
CA PHE A 105 8.38 9.13 -9.44
C PHE A 105 9.34 10.27 -9.78
N LEU A 106 8.91 11.28 -10.52
CA LEU A 106 9.72 12.47 -10.81
C LEU A 106 10.08 13.23 -9.53
N LEU A 107 9.12 13.37 -8.61
CA LEU A 107 9.37 13.96 -7.30
C LEU A 107 10.37 13.10 -6.51
N ALA A 108 10.18 11.79 -6.45
CA ALA A 108 11.09 10.85 -5.78
C ALA A 108 12.52 10.95 -6.35
N ALA A 109 12.68 10.96 -7.67
CA ALA A 109 13.97 11.12 -8.33
C ALA A 109 14.60 12.49 -8.00
N SER A 110 13.81 13.56 -7.91
CA SER A 110 14.31 14.87 -7.50
C SER A 110 14.82 14.88 -6.06
N ILE A 111 14.12 14.22 -5.14
CA ILE A 111 14.51 14.05 -3.73
C ILE A 111 15.79 13.21 -3.64
N PHE A 112 15.86 12.09 -4.36
CA PHE A 112 17.04 11.26 -4.43
C PHE A 112 18.28 12.05 -4.91
N ARG A 113 18.14 12.88 -5.95
CA ARG A 113 19.23 13.76 -6.39
C ARG A 113 19.67 14.76 -5.30
N ALA A 114 18.74 15.30 -4.53
CA ALA A 114 19.09 16.19 -3.41
C ALA A 114 19.82 15.44 -2.29
N MET A 115 19.47 14.18 -2.05
CA MET A 115 20.16 13.31 -1.08
C MET A 115 21.59 12.97 -1.51
N LEU A 116 21.85 12.76 -2.81
CA LEU A 116 23.21 12.50 -3.31
C LEU A 116 24.17 13.66 -3.03
N GLY A 117 23.67 14.90 -2.97
CA GLY A 117 24.45 16.09 -2.67
C GLY A 117 24.53 16.44 -1.19
N ALA A 118 23.95 15.63 -0.30
CA ALA A 118 23.86 15.91 1.13
C ALA A 118 24.48 14.78 1.95
N GLU A 119 25.42 15.11 2.83
CA GLU A 119 25.91 14.17 3.83
C GLU A 119 24.89 14.04 4.96
N MET A 120 24.19 12.91 5.02
CA MET A 120 23.17 12.63 6.04
C MET A 120 23.76 11.75 7.15
N ALA A 121 24.01 12.33 8.33
CA ALA A 121 24.39 11.58 9.53
C ALA A 121 23.19 10.92 10.22
N HIS A 122 22.00 11.50 10.06
CA HIS A 122 20.75 11.06 10.66
C HIS A 122 19.63 11.12 9.61
N PRO A 123 18.52 10.38 9.78
CA PRO A 123 17.40 10.44 8.85
C PRO A 123 16.70 11.80 8.89
N PHE A 124 16.16 12.24 7.75
CA PHE A 124 15.32 13.43 7.66
C PHE A 124 13.90 13.11 8.13
N VAL A 125 13.51 13.62 9.29
CA VAL A 125 12.17 13.43 9.85
C VAL A 125 11.37 14.71 9.75
N GLN A 126 10.22 14.65 9.07
CA GLN A 126 9.26 15.74 8.97
C GLN A 126 7.99 15.39 9.73
N THR A 127 7.77 16.08 10.85
CA THR A 127 6.57 15.95 11.67
C THR A 127 5.47 16.90 11.20
N TYR A 128 4.26 16.38 10.98
CA TYR A 128 3.12 17.17 10.52
C TYR A 128 2.20 17.56 11.67
N PHE A 129 1.78 16.59 12.48
CA PHE A 129 0.93 16.83 13.65
C PHE A 129 1.08 15.71 14.69
N SER A 130 0.67 15.99 15.92
CA SER A 130 0.59 14.98 16.99
C SER A 130 -0.65 14.11 16.77
N TRP A 131 -0.47 12.81 16.52
CA TRP A 131 -1.58 11.91 16.21
C TRP A 131 -2.23 11.33 17.46
N MET A 132 -1.44 10.81 18.41
CA MET A 132 -1.93 10.29 19.69
C MET A 132 -1.10 10.86 20.85
N PRO A 133 -1.56 11.96 21.48
CA PRO A 133 -0.97 12.49 22.71
C PRO A 133 -1.72 11.92 23.93
N ALA A 134 -1.43 10.69 24.33
CA ALA A 134 -2.12 10.00 25.42
C ALA A 134 -1.17 9.64 26.58
N GLY A 135 -1.14 10.48 27.61
CA GLY A 135 -0.23 10.31 28.75
C GLY A 135 1.24 10.29 28.30
N ASP A 136 1.94 9.19 28.59
CA ASP A 136 3.32 8.97 28.16
C ASP A 136 3.44 8.55 26.69
N LEU A 137 2.35 8.05 26.08
CA LEU A 137 2.33 7.69 24.67
C LEU A 137 2.23 8.94 23.81
N LYS A 138 3.34 9.28 23.12
CA LYS A 138 3.41 10.41 22.18
C LYS A 138 3.72 9.89 20.78
N ILE A 139 2.68 9.72 19.97
CA ILE A 139 2.84 9.30 18.57
C ILE A 139 2.59 10.50 17.65
N ASN A 140 3.58 10.81 16.83
CA ASN A 140 3.50 11.85 15.81
C ASN A 140 3.14 11.25 14.45
N ALA A 141 2.27 11.92 13.70
CA ALA A 141 2.15 11.70 12.27
C ALA A 141 3.34 12.39 11.60
N ALA A 142 4.35 11.59 11.27
CA ALA A 142 5.62 12.05 10.74
C ALA A 142 6.13 11.11 9.66
N PHE A 143 6.82 11.68 8.67
CA PHE A 143 7.54 10.91 7.66
C PHE A 143 9.04 10.99 7.88
N GLN A 144 9.69 9.83 7.76
CA GLN A 144 11.13 9.67 7.81
C GLN A 144 11.65 9.36 6.41
N LEU A 145 12.71 10.06 6.03
CA LEU A 145 13.43 9.84 4.79
C LEU A 145 14.91 9.54 5.11
N ASP A 146 15.37 8.39 4.64
CA ASP A 146 16.71 7.86 4.76
C ASP A 146 17.05 7.08 3.48
N GLN A 147 18.25 6.48 3.44
CA GLN A 147 18.72 5.76 2.26
C GLN A 147 17.82 4.55 1.93
N LEU A 148 17.31 3.84 2.93
CA LEU A 148 16.47 2.66 2.73
C LEU A 148 15.09 3.03 2.19
N SER A 149 14.41 3.95 2.87
CA SER A 149 13.09 4.47 2.45
C SER A 149 13.15 5.10 1.07
N MET A 150 14.22 5.82 0.71
CA MET A 150 14.37 6.40 -0.62
C MET A 150 14.48 5.34 -1.72
N VAL A 151 15.26 4.27 -1.50
CA VAL A 151 15.31 3.14 -2.44
C VAL A 151 13.92 2.53 -2.63
N MET A 152 13.20 2.29 -1.53
CA MET A 152 11.85 1.74 -1.59
C MET A 152 10.87 2.67 -2.29
N VAL A 153 10.91 3.97 -2.04
CA VAL A 153 10.07 4.98 -2.72
C VAL A 153 10.32 4.98 -4.23
N LEU A 154 11.58 4.90 -4.68
CA LEU A 154 11.91 4.81 -6.11
C LEU A 154 11.36 3.54 -6.75
N VAL A 155 11.48 2.40 -6.07
CA VAL A 155 10.93 1.12 -6.55
C VAL A 155 9.40 1.19 -6.62
N ILE A 156 8.74 1.64 -5.55
CA ILE A 156 7.28 1.72 -5.45
C ILE A 156 6.70 2.65 -6.52
N THR A 157 7.27 3.84 -6.69
CA THR A 157 6.76 4.82 -7.67
C THR A 157 7.15 4.46 -9.10
N GLY A 158 8.36 3.94 -9.32
CA GLY A 158 8.86 3.56 -10.65
C GLY A 158 8.18 2.31 -11.20
N VAL A 159 8.24 1.19 -10.48
CA VAL A 159 7.55 -0.05 -10.87
C VAL A 159 6.04 0.18 -10.83
N GLY A 160 5.53 0.94 -9.86
CA GLY A 160 4.13 1.35 -9.80
C GLY A 160 3.68 2.06 -11.08
N ALA A 161 4.44 3.06 -11.57
CA ALA A 161 4.10 3.75 -12.82
C ALA A 161 4.07 2.80 -14.02
N LEU A 162 5.02 1.86 -14.12
CA LEU A 162 5.03 0.85 -15.19
C LEU A 162 3.80 -0.07 -15.14
N ILE A 163 3.44 -0.54 -13.94
CA ILE A 163 2.23 -1.35 -13.73
C ILE A 163 1.00 -0.55 -14.16
N HIS A 164 0.89 0.73 -13.78
CA HIS A 164 -0.27 1.56 -14.14
C HIS A 164 -0.38 1.75 -15.66
N ILE A 165 0.73 1.96 -16.36
CA ILE A 165 0.76 2.07 -17.83
C ILE A 165 0.32 0.74 -18.47
N PHE A 166 0.87 -0.38 -17.99
CA PHE A 166 0.49 -1.72 -18.46
C PHE A 166 -1.02 -1.98 -18.26
N SER A 167 -1.55 -1.62 -17.10
CA SER A 167 -2.96 -1.78 -16.76
C SER A 167 -3.92 -1.03 -17.67
N ILE A 168 -3.46 0.00 -18.41
CA ILE A 168 -4.31 0.68 -19.40
C ILE A 168 -4.76 -0.29 -20.48
N GLY A 169 -3.82 -1.06 -21.02
CA GLY A 169 -4.11 -2.06 -22.06
C GLY A 169 -4.76 -3.31 -21.49
N TYR A 170 -4.28 -3.79 -20.34
CA TYR A 170 -4.80 -5.01 -19.73
C TYR A 170 -6.29 -4.90 -19.32
N MET A 171 -6.71 -3.76 -18.78
CA MET A 171 -8.09 -3.57 -18.31
C MET A 171 -9.01 -2.88 -19.33
N GLN A 172 -8.54 -2.59 -20.56
CA GLN A 172 -9.22 -1.69 -21.49
C GLN A 172 -10.70 -2.06 -21.78
N ASP A 173 -11.02 -3.34 -21.68
CA ASP A 173 -12.33 -3.93 -21.99
C ASP A 173 -13.13 -4.30 -20.72
N ASP A 174 -12.58 -4.07 -19.52
CA ASP A 174 -13.22 -4.41 -18.26
C ASP A 174 -14.20 -3.30 -17.78
N PRO A 175 -15.44 -3.64 -17.41
CA PRO A 175 -16.44 -2.66 -16.96
C PRO A 175 -16.07 -1.96 -15.64
N GLY A 176 -15.22 -2.59 -14.80
CA GLY A 176 -14.71 -2.06 -13.54
C GLY A 176 -13.47 -1.19 -13.67
N TYR A 177 -13.16 -0.68 -14.87
CA TYR A 177 -11.94 0.10 -15.17
C TYR A 177 -11.61 1.20 -14.13
N PRO A 178 -12.51 2.13 -13.76
CA PRO A 178 -12.18 3.18 -12.80
C PRO A 178 -11.93 2.65 -11.39
N ARG A 179 -12.66 1.58 -10.98
CA ARG A 179 -12.51 0.94 -9.68
C ARG A 179 -11.13 0.31 -9.54
N TYR A 180 -10.67 -0.38 -10.57
CA TYR A 180 -9.35 -1.01 -10.59
C TYR A 180 -8.23 0.01 -10.39
N PHE A 181 -8.25 1.11 -11.15
CA PHE A 181 -7.26 2.18 -11.00
C PHE A 181 -7.39 2.92 -9.66
N ALA A 182 -8.58 3.02 -9.07
CA ALA A 182 -8.74 3.52 -7.71
C ALA A 182 -8.00 2.61 -6.72
N TYR A 183 -8.21 1.29 -6.78
CA TYR A 183 -7.56 0.34 -5.88
C TYR A 183 -6.03 0.30 -6.07
N LEU A 184 -5.53 0.37 -7.31
CA LEU A 184 -4.09 0.47 -7.55
C LEU A 184 -3.49 1.75 -6.97
N ASN A 185 -4.14 2.90 -7.16
CA ASN A 185 -3.69 4.15 -6.58
C ASN A 185 -3.70 4.11 -5.04
N LEU A 186 -4.73 3.51 -4.44
CA LEU A 186 -4.82 3.34 -2.99
C LEU A 186 -3.73 2.39 -2.46
N PHE A 187 -3.41 1.33 -3.20
CA PHE A 187 -2.32 0.41 -2.87
C PHE A 187 -0.99 1.15 -2.80
N VAL A 188 -0.68 1.98 -3.80
CA VAL A 188 0.58 2.75 -3.82
C VAL A 188 0.60 3.81 -2.71
N PHE A 189 -0.52 4.46 -2.43
CA PHE A 189 -0.63 5.38 -1.30
C PHE A 189 -0.21 4.71 0.02
N PHE A 190 -0.80 3.56 0.35
CA PHE A 190 -0.47 2.86 1.60
C PHE A 190 0.94 2.27 1.61
N MET A 191 1.44 1.80 0.46
CA MET A 191 2.86 1.40 0.34
C MET A 191 3.81 2.56 0.64
N LEU A 192 3.51 3.78 0.15
CA LEU A 192 4.31 4.96 0.45
C LEU A 192 4.22 5.38 1.92
N VAL A 193 3.02 5.31 2.52
CA VAL A 193 2.86 5.55 3.98
C VAL A 193 3.65 4.53 4.80
N LEU A 194 3.67 3.26 4.39
CA LEU A 194 4.40 2.18 5.05
C LEU A 194 5.90 2.48 5.09
N VAL A 195 6.50 2.81 3.95
CA VAL A 195 7.96 2.99 3.85
C VAL A 195 8.46 4.36 4.31
N LEU A 196 7.58 5.37 4.33
CA LEU A 196 7.90 6.71 4.82
C LEU A 196 7.54 6.90 6.30
N GLY A 197 6.81 6.00 6.94
CA GLY A 197 6.41 6.18 8.34
C GLY A 197 7.62 6.36 9.26
N ALA A 198 7.60 7.36 10.14
CA ALA A 198 8.72 7.63 11.06
C ALA A 198 8.68 6.80 12.36
N ASN A 199 7.64 5.97 12.54
CA ASN A 199 7.40 5.20 13.75
C ASN A 199 6.57 3.94 13.45
N TYR A 200 6.65 2.95 14.35
CA TYR A 200 5.94 1.68 14.20
C TYR A 200 4.42 1.83 14.00
N PRO A 201 3.71 2.75 14.70
CA PRO A 201 2.29 2.99 14.46
C PRO A 201 1.95 3.48 13.05
N VAL A 202 2.68 4.47 12.51
CA VAL A 202 2.45 4.96 11.14
C VAL A 202 2.80 3.89 10.11
N LEU A 203 3.89 3.15 10.33
CA LEU A 203 4.23 1.99 9.50
C LEU A 203 3.09 0.97 9.51
N PHE A 204 2.52 0.69 10.69
CA PHE A 204 1.40 -0.25 10.85
C PHE A 204 0.13 0.22 10.12
N VAL A 205 -0.14 1.53 10.05
CA VAL A 205 -1.25 2.07 9.23
C VAL A 205 -1.02 1.74 7.74
N GLY A 206 0.19 1.94 7.23
CA GLY A 206 0.54 1.55 5.86
C GLY A 206 0.43 0.04 5.64
N TRP A 207 0.93 -0.75 6.60
CA TRP A 207 0.93 -2.21 6.62
C TRP A 207 -0.48 -2.82 6.50
N GLU A 208 -1.41 -2.28 7.29
CA GLU A 208 -2.83 -2.61 7.29
C GLU A 208 -3.50 -2.20 5.98
N GLY A 209 -3.25 -0.96 5.54
CA GLY A 209 -3.81 -0.42 4.30
C GLY A 209 -3.39 -1.20 3.06
N VAL A 210 -2.13 -1.66 2.99
CA VAL A 210 -1.64 -2.56 1.94
C VAL A 210 -2.38 -3.91 1.99
N GLY A 211 -2.62 -4.45 3.19
CA GLY A 211 -3.41 -5.67 3.37
C GLY A 211 -4.84 -5.53 2.85
N LEU A 212 -5.49 -4.41 3.16
CA LEU A 212 -6.82 -4.07 2.65
C LEU A 212 -6.83 -3.93 1.12
N CYS A 213 -5.88 -3.21 0.54
CA CYS A 213 -5.82 -3.03 -0.91
C CYS A 213 -5.57 -4.35 -1.65
N SER A 214 -4.71 -5.22 -1.08
CA SER A 214 -4.48 -6.57 -1.61
C SER A 214 -5.77 -7.40 -1.61
N TYR A 215 -6.53 -7.37 -0.51
CA TYR A 215 -7.86 -8.01 -0.45
C TYR A 215 -8.80 -7.51 -1.56
N LEU A 216 -8.88 -6.19 -1.75
CA LEU A 216 -9.74 -5.58 -2.76
C LEU A 216 -9.32 -5.91 -4.20
N LEU A 217 -8.00 -6.03 -4.46
CA LEU A 217 -7.46 -6.35 -5.78
C LEU A 217 -7.56 -7.85 -6.11
N ILE A 218 -7.30 -8.74 -5.15
CA ILE A 218 -7.47 -10.20 -5.34
C ILE A 218 -8.96 -10.52 -5.55
N GLY A 219 -9.82 -9.92 -4.73
CA GLY A 219 -11.28 -10.07 -4.83
C GLY A 219 -11.93 -9.16 -5.88
N PHE A 220 -11.17 -8.59 -6.84
CA PHE A 220 -11.69 -7.58 -7.76
C PHE A 220 -12.88 -8.10 -8.59
N TRP A 221 -12.76 -9.32 -9.13
CA TRP A 221 -13.86 -10.04 -9.78
C TRP A 221 -14.65 -10.87 -8.76
N PHE A 222 -15.29 -10.18 -7.81
CA PHE A 222 -16.03 -10.80 -6.71
C PHE A 222 -17.25 -11.64 -7.13
N SER A 223 -17.70 -11.51 -8.39
CA SER A 223 -18.77 -12.35 -8.96
C SER A 223 -18.36 -13.82 -9.03
N ASP A 224 -17.07 -14.10 -9.15
CA ASP A 224 -16.52 -15.45 -9.03
C ASP A 224 -16.21 -15.75 -7.56
N LYS A 225 -16.86 -16.79 -7.04
CA LYS A 225 -16.69 -17.25 -5.67
C LYS A 225 -15.24 -17.65 -5.37
N ALA A 226 -14.51 -18.22 -6.33
CA ALA A 226 -13.11 -18.60 -6.13
C ALA A 226 -12.23 -17.38 -5.84
N ASN A 227 -12.44 -16.27 -6.56
CA ASN A 227 -11.70 -15.02 -6.36
C ASN A 227 -12.05 -14.36 -5.00
N ALA A 228 -13.34 -14.36 -4.64
CA ALA A 228 -13.79 -13.84 -3.35
C ALA A 228 -13.24 -14.66 -2.16
N ASP A 229 -13.22 -15.99 -2.28
CA ASP A 229 -12.68 -16.89 -1.26
C ASP A 229 -11.15 -16.76 -1.15
N ALA A 230 -10.43 -16.62 -2.27
CA ALA A 230 -9.00 -16.36 -2.30
C ALA A 230 -8.64 -15.04 -1.60
N GLY A 231 -9.38 -13.96 -1.90
CA GLY A 231 -9.20 -12.68 -1.23
C GLY A 231 -9.37 -12.79 0.29
N LYS A 232 -10.46 -13.43 0.75
CA LYS A 232 -10.70 -13.66 2.19
C LYS A 232 -9.56 -14.45 2.83
N LYS A 233 -9.09 -15.52 2.19
CA LYS A 233 -7.98 -16.33 2.70
C LYS A 233 -6.72 -15.48 2.87
N ALA A 234 -6.34 -14.73 1.84
CA ALA A 234 -5.18 -13.84 1.88
C ALA A 234 -5.28 -12.79 3.00
N PHE A 235 -6.47 -12.20 3.20
CA PHE A 235 -6.67 -11.22 4.25
C PHE A 235 -6.56 -11.81 5.66
N ILE A 236 -7.16 -12.99 5.90
CA ILE A 236 -7.13 -13.66 7.21
C ILE A 236 -5.71 -14.10 7.57
N VAL A 237 -4.96 -14.68 6.63
CA VAL A 237 -3.59 -15.13 6.87
C VAL A 237 -2.67 -13.94 7.20
N ASN A 238 -2.79 -12.85 6.44
CA ASN A 238 -2.07 -11.61 6.74
C ASN A 238 -2.39 -11.08 8.15
N ARG A 239 -3.66 -11.17 8.56
CA ARG A 239 -4.11 -10.71 9.88
C ARG A 239 -3.45 -11.46 11.05
N ILE A 240 -3.13 -12.74 10.86
CA ILE A 240 -2.39 -13.54 11.86
C ILE A 240 -0.97 -12.99 12.02
N GLY A 241 -0.31 -12.62 10.92
CA GLY A 241 0.99 -11.94 10.97
C GLY A 241 0.90 -10.57 11.66
N ASP A 242 -0.13 -9.79 11.34
CA ASP A 242 -0.36 -8.45 11.90
C ASP A 242 -0.48 -8.48 13.44
N PHE A 243 -1.02 -9.56 14.01
CA PHE A 243 -1.06 -9.78 15.45
C PHE A 243 0.34 -9.90 16.08
N GLY A 244 1.28 -10.57 15.40
CA GLY A 244 2.67 -10.62 15.83
C GLY A 244 3.30 -9.22 15.87
N PHE A 245 3.09 -8.43 14.82
CA PHE A 245 3.57 -7.06 14.78
C PHE A 245 3.00 -6.21 15.94
N LEU A 246 1.70 -6.33 16.23
CA LEU A 246 1.06 -5.62 17.34
C LEU A 246 1.66 -5.99 18.70
N ILE A 247 1.88 -7.28 18.97
CA ILE A 247 2.53 -7.72 20.22
C ILE A 247 3.92 -7.12 20.33
N ALA A 248 4.72 -7.17 19.27
CA ALA A 248 6.06 -6.59 19.29
C ALA A 248 6.03 -5.08 19.58
N MET A 249 5.09 -4.35 18.99
CA MET A 249 4.90 -2.92 19.24
C MET A 249 4.53 -2.64 20.69
N PHE A 250 3.64 -3.43 21.30
CA PHE A 250 3.29 -3.29 22.72
C PHE A 250 4.48 -3.58 23.64
N LEU A 251 5.27 -4.61 23.32
CA LEU A 251 6.49 -4.94 24.08
C LEU A 251 7.55 -3.83 23.96
N LEU A 252 7.74 -3.26 22.77
CA LEU A 252 8.64 -2.11 22.58
C LEU A 252 8.20 -0.92 23.44
N PHE A 253 6.92 -0.55 23.39
CA PHE A 253 6.41 0.57 24.18
C PHE A 253 6.51 0.30 25.69
N ALA A 254 6.12 -0.89 26.15
CA ALA A 254 6.13 -1.24 27.58
C ALA A 254 7.53 -1.23 28.21
N ASN A 255 8.58 -1.48 27.41
CA ASN A 255 9.96 -1.57 27.92
C ASN A 255 10.82 -0.34 27.59
N LEU A 256 10.56 0.34 26.47
CA LEU A 256 11.36 1.49 26.00
C LEU A 256 10.63 2.83 26.13
N GLY A 257 9.30 2.83 26.25
CA GLY A 257 8.47 4.04 26.32
C GLY A 257 8.38 4.83 25.01
N VAL A 258 8.98 4.34 23.93
CA VAL A 258 9.05 5.01 22.62
C VAL A 258 8.73 4.04 21.49
N LEU A 259 8.20 4.57 20.39
CA LEU A 259 7.80 3.80 19.21
C LEU A 259 8.31 4.40 17.89
N ASP A 260 9.10 5.47 17.94
CA ASP A 260 9.83 5.97 16.77
C ASP A 260 11.14 5.22 16.59
N PHE A 261 11.58 5.07 15.35
CA PHE A 261 12.75 4.23 15.03
C PHE A 261 14.04 4.79 15.65
N VAL A 262 14.17 6.12 15.68
CA VAL A 262 15.34 6.80 16.25
C VAL A 262 15.43 6.54 17.75
N GLY A 263 14.32 6.73 18.48
CA GLY A 263 14.21 6.48 19.91
C GLY A 263 14.41 5.02 20.27
N VAL A 264 13.78 4.09 19.54
CA VAL A 264 13.97 2.66 19.76
C VAL A 264 15.43 2.26 19.54
N ASN A 265 16.08 2.74 18.48
CA ASN A 265 17.49 2.45 18.21
C ASN A 265 18.44 3.04 19.28
N ALA A 266 18.13 4.25 19.78
CA ALA A 266 18.90 4.88 20.85
C ALA A 266 18.80 4.12 22.18
N GLN A 267 17.63 3.52 22.47
CA GLN A 267 17.40 2.79 23.71
C GLN A 267 17.72 1.29 23.60
N ALA A 268 17.89 0.75 22.38
CA ALA A 268 18.13 -0.67 22.15
C ALA A 268 19.39 -1.18 22.87
N GLY A 269 20.43 -0.34 23.00
CA GLY A 269 21.66 -0.67 23.74
C GLY A 269 21.48 -0.89 25.25
N ASN A 270 20.36 -0.43 25.82
CA ASN A 270 20.03 -0.66 27.22
C ASN A 270 19.37 -2.04 27.46
N LEU A 271 18.95 -2.72 26.40
CA LEU A 271 18.40 -4.06 26.47
C LEU A 271 19.54 -5.09 26.47
N VAL A 272 19.39 -6.15 27.25
CA VAL A 272 20.35 -7.26 27.26
C VAL A 272 20.35 -7.93 25.89
N ALA A 273 21.47 -7.83 25.17
CA ALA A 273 21.65 -8.47 23.88
C ALA A 273 21.44 -10.00 23.99
N GLY A 274 20.60 -10.55 23.10
CA GLY A 274 20.22 -11.98 23.15
C GLY A 274 19.35 -12.36 24.35
N GLY A 275 18.92 -11.41 25.18
CA GLY A 275 17.98 -11.65 26.26
C GLY A 275 16.62 -12.12 25.74
N ALA A 276 15.86 -12.80 26.60
CA ALA A 276 14.56 -13.36 26.24
C ALA A 276 13.62 -12.28 25.65
N LEU A 277 13.58 -11.08 26.23
CA LEU A 277 12.74 -9.98 25.77
C LEU A 277 13.05 -9.57 24.32
N VAL A 278 14.32 -9.32 24.00
CA VAL A 278 14.76 -8.91 22.65
C VAL A 278 14.43 -10.00 21.64
N THR A 279 14.73 -11.26 21.99
CA THR A 279 14.41 -12.42 21.16
C THR A 279 12.91 -12.51 20.89
N THR A 280 12.07 -12.35 21.93
CA THR A 280 10.61 -12.36 21.79
C THR A 280 10.11 -11.23 20.89
N ILE A 281 10.59 -10.00 21.06
CA ILE A 281 10.22 -8.86 20.19
C ILE A 281 10.61 -9.16 18.74
N CYS A 282 11.84 -9.61 18.49
CA CYS A 282 12.32 -9.92 17.15
C CYS A 282 11.53 -11.06 16.49
N LEU A 283 11.18 -12.12 17.23
CA LEU A 283 10.36 -13.22 16.72
C LEU A 283 8.93 -12.77 16.36
N PHE A 284 8.33 -11.88 17.16
CA PHE A 284 7.01 -11.34 16.86
C PHE A 284 7.01 -10.36 15.67
N LEU A 285 8.05 -9.53 15.52
CA LEU A 285 8.24 -8.74 14.30
C LEU A 285 8.46 -9.65 13.08
N PHE A 286 9.26 -10.70 13.23
CA PHE A 286 9.51 -11.68 12.18
C PHE A 286 8.22 -12.40 11.76
N LEU A 287 7.36 -12.78 12.71
CA LEU A 287 6.05 -13.36 12.41
C LEU A 287 5.19 -12.42 11.56
N GLY A 288 5.20 -11.11 11.86
CA GLY A 288 4.57 -10.10 11.01
C GLY A 288 5.12 -10.10 9.59
N CYS A 289 6.44 -9.99 9.45
CA CYS A 289 7.12 -10.00 8.15
C CYS A 289 6.87 -11.29 7.36
N ALA A 290 6.86 -12.45 8.03
CA ALA A 290 6.59 -13.75 7.44
C ALA A 290 5.18 -13.79 6.83
N GLY A 291 4.18 -13.28 7.55
CA GLY A 291 2.80 -13.20 7.07
C GLY A 291 2.65 -12.40 5.76
N LYS A 292 3.23 -11.19 5.68
CA LYS A 292 3.14 -10.36 4.45
C LYS A 292 4.01 -10.88 3.30
N SER A 293 5.08 -11.61 3.61
CA SER A 293 6.05 -12.10 2.62
C SER A 293 5.78 -13.54 2.19
N ALA A 294 4.63 -14.12 2.57
CA ALA A 294 4.20 -15.49 2.27
C ALA A 294 5.27 -16.54 2.62
N GLN A 295 5.83 -16.44 3.83
CA GLN A 295 6.85 -17.36 4.33
C GLN A 295 6.21 -18.43 5.20
N VAL A 296 6.74 -19.67 5.13
CA VAL A 296 6.29 -20.79 5.97
C VAL A 296 6.24 -20.35 7.45
N PRO A 297 5.12 -20.54 8.18
CA PRO A 297 3.92 -21.32 7.83
C PRO A 297 2.71 -20.51 7.31
N LEU A 298 2.88 -19.21 7.03
CA LEU A 298 1.81 -18.27 6.67
C LEU A 298 1.76 -17.98 5.17
#